data_AF-A0A3D4B5R0-F1
#
_entry.id   AF-A0A3D4B5R0-F1
#
_cell.length_a   1.000
_cell.length_b   1.000
_cell.length_c   1.000
_cell.angle_alpha   90.00
_cell.angle_beta   90.00
_cell.angle_gamma   90.00
#
_symmetry.space_group_name_H-M   'P 1'
#
loop_
_entity.id
_entity.type
_entity.pdbx_description
1 polymer ?
#
loop_
_entity_poly.entity_id
_entity_poly.type
_entity_poly.pdbx_seq_one_letter_code
_entity_poly.pdbx_strand_id
1 'polypeptide(L)'
;MFIIITGTASVAMENTFLGVLDVGQHFGEMALLDGKPSAANIIANQDTTVFSIPHEKITTLVSTSPSSGHKILLALARQLCVRLRKTDAIFKDANQRNLL
;
A
#
# COMPACT_ATOMS: atom_id res chain seq x y z
N MET A 1 -6.92 6.42 -0.37
CA MET A 1 -5.48 6.15 -0.59
C MET A 1 -4.67 7.23 0.10
N PHE A 2 -3.47 6.91 0.57
CA PHE A 2 -2.61 7.86 1.27
C PHE A 2 -1.19 7.83 0.72
N ILE A 3 -0.48 8.94 0.77
CA ILE A 3 0.94 9.07 0.39
C ILE A 3 1.71 9.64 1.58
N ILE A 4 2.84 9.05 1.95
CA ILE A 4 3.73 9.60 2.99
C ILE A 4 4.38 10.88 2.45
N ILE A 5 4.15 12.00 3.12
CA ILE A 5 4.76 13.31 2.78
C ILE A 5 5.98 13.57 3.66
N THR A 6 5.89 13.25 4.95
CA THR A 6 6.99 13.29 5.91
C THR A 6 6.88 12.14 6.89
N GLY A 7 8.00 11.73 7.48
CA GLY A 7 8.04 10.63 8.43
C GLY A 7 8.04 9.25 7.76
N THR A 8 7.76 8.20 8.54
CA THR A 8 7.73 6.81 8.07
C THR A 8 6.63 6.04 8.79
N ALA A 9 6.13 4.96 8.17
CA ALA A 9 5.12 4.11 8.76
C ALA A 9 5.42 2.63 8.55
N SER A 10 5.23 1.81 9.57
CA SER A 10 5.32 0.35 9.47
C SER A 10 4.02 -0.25 8.95
N VAL A 11 4.13 -1.27 8.11
CA VAL A 11 3.01 -2.09 7.62
C VAL A 11 3.02 -3.40 8.39
N ALA A 12 1.91 -3.72 9.04
CA ALA A 12 1.75 -4.97 9.79
C ALA A 12 0.41 -5.62 9.43
N MET A 13 0.43 -6.94 9.24
CA MET A 13 -0.78 -7.74 9.08
C MET A 13 -0.81 -8.78 10.19
N GLU A 14 -1.85 -8.71 11.03
CA GLU A 14 -1.91 -9.47 12.28
C GLU A 14 -0.64 -9.22 13.12
N ASN A 15 0.12 -10.27 13.44
CA ASN A 15 1.40 -10.19 14.16
C ASN A 15 2.64 -10.20 13.25
N THR A 16 2.46 -10.04 11.93
CA THR A 16 3.56 -10.11 10.97
C THR A 16 3.94 -8.71 10.48
N PHE A 17 5.21 -8.34 10.67
CA PHE A 17 5.78 -7.13 10.08
C PHE A 17 6.06 -7.35 8.59
N LEU A 18 5.49 -6.50 7.74
CA LEU A 18 5.59 -6.61 6.27
C LEU A 18 6.58 -5.62 5.65
N GLY A 19 7.01 -4.60 6.41
CA GLY A 19 7.99 -3.61 5.97
C GLY A 19 7.71 -2.19 6.45
N VAL A 20 8.57 -1.26 6.05
CA VAL A 20 8.43 0.18 6.32
C VAL A 20 8.07 0.92 5.03
N LEU A 21 7.19 1.91 5.15
CA LEU A 21 6.87 2.91 4.17
C LEU A 21 7.65 4.19 4.45
N ASP A 22 8.33 4.69 3.43
CA ASP A 22 9.09 5.93 3.43
C ASP A 22 8.37 7.03 2.63
N VAL A 23 8.90 8.25 2.68
CA VAL A 23 8.41 9.42 1.95
C VAL A 23 8.23 9.09 0.46
N GLY A 24 7.10 9.51 -0.10
CA GLY A 24 6.71 9.24 -1.48
C GLY A 24 6.06 7.88 -1.71
N GLN A 25 6.12 6.96 -0.75
CA GLN A 25 5.40 5.70 -0.82
C GLN A 25 3.94 5.88 -0.38
N HIS A 26 3.06 5.03 -0.91
CA HIS A 26 1.62 5.13 -0.69
C HIS A 26 1.04 3.86 -0.09
N PHE A 27 -0.17 3.94 0.47
CA PHE A 27 -0.89 2.79 1.00
C PHE A 27 -2.42 2.96 0.85
N GLY A 28 -3.15 1.86 1.08
CA GLY A 28 -4.61 1.81 0.92
C GLY A 28 -5.07 1.68 -0.53
N GLU A 29 -4.16 1.29 -1.42
CA GLU A 29 -4.44 1.01 -2.83
C GLU A 29 -5.28 -0.25 -3.04
N MET A 30 -5.16 -1.25 -2.14
CA MET A 30 -5.99 -2.46 -2.22
C MET A 30 -7.47 -2.12 -2.02
N ALA A 31 -7.79 -1.48 -0.90
CA ALA A 31 -9.16 -1.05 -0.58
C ALA A 31 -9.75 -0.11 -1.65
N LEU A 32 -8.90 0.71 -2.29
CA LEU A 32 -9.29 1.53 -3.43
C LEU A 32 -9.66 0.68 -4.66
N LEU A 33 -8.90 -0.36 -4.97
CA LEU A 33 -9.06 -1.15 -6.20
C LEU A 33 -10.10 -2.27 -6.07
N ASP A 34 -10.22 -2.92 -4.91
CA ASP A 34 -11.10 -4.08 -4.71
C ASP A 34 -12.33 -3.79 -3.84
N GLY A 35 -12.42 -2.59 -3.25
CA GLY A 35 -13.53 -2.16 -2.41
C GLY A 35 -13.62 -2.85 -1.04
N LYS A 36 -12.59 -3.61 -0.63
CA LYS A 36 -12.57 -4.32 0.65
C LYS A 36 -11.97 -3.46 1.76
N PRO A 37 -12.20 -3.81 3.05
CA PRO A 37 -11.51 -3.17 4.17
C PRO A 37 -9.97 -3.24 4.04
N SER A 38 -9.26 -2.42 4.81
CA SER A 38 -7.80 -2.42 4.85
C SER A 38 -7.25 -3.81 5.15
N ALA A 39 -6.37 -4.31 4.29
CA ALA A 39 -5.74 -5.62 4.44
C ALA A 39 -4.62 -5.65 5.50
N ALA A 40 -4.11 -4.49 5.91
CA ALA A 40 -3.02 -4.37 6.87
C ALA A 40 -3.17 -3.08 7.70
N ASN A 41 -2.59 -3.10 8.89
CA ASN A 41 -2.43 -1.95 9.77
C ASN A 41 -1.25 -1.11 9.30
N ILE A 42 -1.41 0.21 9.39
CA ILE A 42 -0.37 1.20 9.10
C ILE A 42 -0.10 1.97 10.38
N ILE A 43 1.12 1.87 10.88
CA ILE A 43 1.51 2.38 12.20
C ILE A 43 2.59 3.43 11.96
N ALA A 44 2.32 4.68 12.31
CA ALA A 44 3.33 5.73 12.22
C ALA A 44 4.49 5.43 13.18
N ASN A 45 5.73 5.49 12.69
CA ASN A 45 6.92 5.23 13.51
C ASN A 45 7.41 6.50 14.24
N GLN A 46 6.91 7.64 13.81
CA GLN A 46 7.22 8.99 14.26
C GLN A 46 6.11 9.94 13.80
N ASP A 47 6.19 11.22 14.14
CA ASP A 47 5.33 12.26 13.55
C ASP A 47 5.38 12.18 12.02
N THR A 48 4.26 11.80 11.43
CA THR A 48 4.15 11.41 10.02
C THR A 48 2.99 12.17 9.39
N THR A 49 3.26 12.93 8.34
CA THR A 49 2.21 13.60 7.57
C THR A 49 1.91 12.78 6.32
N VAL A 50 0.62 12.59 6.06
CA VAL A 50 0.15 11.90 4.87
C VAL A 50 -0.75 12.79 4.03
N PHE A 51 -0.65 12.64 2.71
CA PHE A 51 -1.61 13.21 1.78
C PHE A 51 -2.71 12.20 1.50
N SER A 52 -3.95 12.54 1.84
CA SER A 52 -5.10 11.68 1.58
C SER A 52 -5.69 11.99 0.21
N ILE A 53 -5.88 10.94 -0.59
CA ILE A 53 -6.60 10.99 -1.85
C ILE A 53 -7.90 10.18 -1.67
N PRO A 54 -9.06 10.86 -1.68
CA PRO A 54 -10.36 10.21 -1.58
C PRO A 54 -10.63 9.28 -2.78
N HIS A 55 -11.39 8.21 -2.53
CA HIS A 55 -11.69 7.21 -3.55
C HIS A 55 -12.44 7.84 -4.73
N GLU A 56 -13.41 8.70 -4.45
CA GLU A 56 -14.23 9.38 -5.45
C GLU A 56 -13.41 10.25 -6.41
N LYS A 57 -12.27 10.80 -5.95
CA LYS A 57 -11.38 11.60 -6.81
C LYS A 57 -10.64 10.73 -7.82
N ILE A 58 -10.23 9.53 -7.41
CA ILE A 58 -9.57 8.60 -8.33
C ILE A 58 -10.57 8.03 -9.33
N THR A 59 -11.76 7.63 -8.89
CA THR A 59 -12.79 7.12 -9.81
C THR A 59 -13.22 8.20 -10.81
N THR A 60 -13.40 9.44 -10.35
CA THR A 60 -13.69 10.58 -11.22
C THR A 60 -12.56 10.82 -12.22
N LEU A 61 -11.30 10.75 -11.82
CA LEU A 61 -10.18 10.93 -12.74
C LEU A 61 -10.13 9.83 -13.81
N VAL A 62 -10.39 8.58 -13.42
CA VAL A 62 -10.42 7.45 -14.36
C VAL A 62 -11.54 7.62 -15.39
N SER A 63 -12.71 8.12 -15.00
CA SER A 63 -13.84 8.32 -15.91
C SER A 63 -13.72 9.58 -16.77
N THR A 64 -13.23 10.69 -16.21
CA THR A 64 -13.17 12.00 -16.89
C THR A 64 -11.89 12.22 -17.69
N SER A 65 -10.81 11.50 -17.38
CA SER A 65 -9.51 11.64 -18.05
C SER A 65 -8.83 10.28 -18.23
N PRO A 66 -9.30 9.46 -19.20
CA PRO A 66 -8.88 8.07 -19.33
C PRO A 66 -7.36 7.89 -19.49
N SER A 67 -6.67 8.80 -20.19
CA SER A 67 -5.22 8.72 -20.40
C SER A 67 -4.42 8.91 -19.09
N SER A 68 -4.86 9.81 -18.21
CA SER A 68 -4.28 10.00 -16.88
C SER A 68 -4.69 8.88 -15.92
N GLY A 69 -5.95 8.48 -15.97
CA GLY A 69 -6.48 7.36 -15.18
C GLY A 69 -5.70 6.07 -15.40
N HIS A 70 -5.42 5.72 -16.67
CA HIS A 70 -4.60 4.54 -17.00
C HIS A 70 -3.21 4.59 -16.37
N LYS A 71 -2.54 5.75 -16.39
CA LYS A 71 -1.20 5.90 -15.81
C LYS A 71 -1.23 5.66 -14.29
N ILE A 72 -2.23 6.19 -13.61
CA ILE A 72 -2.39 6.01 -12.16
C ILE A 72 -2.72 4.57 -11.82
N LEU A 73 -3.70 3.96 -12.48
CA LEU A 73 -4.05 2.55 -12.26
C LEU A 73 -2.85 1.63 -12.49
N LEU A 74 -2.06 1.88 -13.54
CA LEU A 74 -0.85 1.11 -13.82
C LEU A 74 0.22 1.30 -12.74
N ALA A 75 0.38 2.52 -12.20
CA ALA A 75 1.30 2.78 -11.09
C ALA A 75 0.90 2.02 -9.81
N LEU A 76 -0.40 2.02 -9.48
CA LEU A 76 -0.94 1.30 -8.33
C LEU A 76 -0.78 -0.22 -8.49
N ALA A 77 -1.13 -0.76 -9.66
CA ALA A 77 -0.97 -2.18 -9.96
C ALA A 77 0.49 -2.64 -9.85
N ARG A 78 1.43 -1.83 -10.37
CA ARG A 78 2.88 -2.14 -10.25
C ARG A 78 3.33 -2.19 -8.80
N GLN A 79 2.85 -1.26 -7.96
CA GLN A 79 3.20 -1.24 -6.53
C GLN A 79 2.63 -2.42 -5.77
N LEU A 80 1.39 -2.83 -6.06
CA LEU A 80 0.83 -4.07 -5.55
C LEU A 80 1.68 -5.29 -5.91
N CYS A 81 2.11 -5.40 -7.17
CA CYS A 81 2.99 -6.50 -7.58
C CYS A 81 4.32 -6.51 -6.82
N VAL A 82 4.90 -5.33 -6.54
CA VAL A 82 6.13 -5.22 -5.74
C VAL A 82 5.89 -5.69 -4.31
N ARG A 83 4.78 -5.28 -3.69
CA ARG A 83 4.44 -5.67 -2.32
C ARG A 83 4.13 -7.16 -2.20
N LEU A 84 3.31 -7.71 -3.10
CA LEU A 84 2.99 -9.15 -3.11
C LEU A 84 4.26 -10.00 -3.17
N ARG A 85 5.20 -9.69 -4.07
CA ARG A 85 6.49 -10.42 -4.14
C ARG A 85 7.33 -10.32 -2.87
N LYS A 86 7.29 -9.18 -2.17
CA LYS A 86 8.01 -9.01 -0.89
C LYS A 86 7.33 -9.80 0.21
N THR A 87 6.01 -9.73 0.30
CA THR A 87 5.21 -10.46 1.28
C THR A 87 5.36 -11.98 1.12
N ASP A 88 5.35 -12.49 -0.11
CA ASP A 88 5.59 -13.92 -0.39
C ASP A 88 6.98 -14.38 0.10
N ALA A 89 8.01 -13.53 -0.04
CA ALA A 89 9.34 -13.83 0.45
C ALA A 89 9.40 -13.88 1.98
N ILE A 90 8.72 -12.94 2.66
CA ILE A 90 8.62 -12.89 4.12
C ILE A 90 7.93 -14.15 4.66
N PHE A 91 6.82 -14.57 4.06
CA PHE A 91 6.10 -15.77 4.50
C PHE A 91 6.88 -17.07 4.25
N LYS A 92 7.63 -17.16 3.14
CA LYS A 92 8.51 -18.32 2.89
C LYS A 92 9.62 -18.44 3.94
N ASP A 93 10.24 -17.33 4.32
CA ASP A 93 11.28 -17.29 5.35
C ASP A 93 10.73 -17.61 6.75
N ALA A 94 9.57 -17.03 7.11
CA ALA A 94 8.90 -17.34 8.37
C ALA A 94 8.49 -18.82 8.49
N ASN A 95 7.99 -19.42 7.40
CA ASN A 95 7.61 -20.83 7.40
C ASN A 95 8.83 -21.78 7.47
N GLN A 96 9.98 -21.40 6.88
CA GLN A 96 11.22 -22.17 7.01
C GLN A 96 11.79 -22.14 8.44
N ARG A 97 11.65 -21.03 9.17
CA ARG A 97 12.14 -20.91 10.56
C ARG A 97 11.30 -21.68 11.57
N ASN A 98 10.02 -21.92 11.32
CA ASN A 98 9.14 -22.74 12.17
C ASN A 98 9.32 -24.26 11.98
N LEU A 99 10.20 -24.68 11.06
CA LEU A 99 10.51 -26.08 10.76
C LEU A 99 11.88 -26.53 11.32
N LEU A 100 12.52 -25.69 12.14
CA LEU A 100 13.77 -25.98 12.86
C LEU A 100 13.56 -25.77 14.36
#